data_AF-A0A6P8J4Y8-F1
#
_entry.id   AF-A0A6P8J4Y8-F1
#
_cell.length_a   1.000
_cell.length_b   1.000
_cell.length_c   1.000
_cell.angle_alpha   90.00
_cell.angle_beta   90.00
_cell.angle_gamma   90.00
#
_symmetry.space_group_name_H-M   'P 1'
#
loop_
_entity.id
_entity.type
_entity.pdbx_description
1 polymer ?
#
loop_
_entity_poly.entity_id
_entity_poly.type
_entity_poly.pdbx_seq_one_letter_code
_entity_poly.pdbx_strand_id
1 'polypeptide(L)'
;MLFILFSLTYKWSDVVLVSPVAIKPNVSESQETEGAKNKISSLPRLKLVVAILSAPKRMDRRTGIRLTWMNDCSRKDVLCRFFTDQLTSIEPQVKTAIVKEKLTHGDIEFMPIAGGMNFGLRMLWLMEWSVQNYDFDFFLRIDDDYFLCLRKLLGEIPRRVHVPRLYWGYVHCVAEGQVRVDEGFLILSSDLVKEFVSKKDSLLCHPYGDQAVAIWLNNRTDITRFHDPRVIHDVTAHNPQFKRANELCNTYLSLHGSYLHENLIYWDIVQKERPQVWLPSIQPFEEVCKFGTHFDWRKMGGYPYEWEPKPCSSNPTWNTGLKMHLGRNQM
;
A
#
# COMPACT_ATOMS: atom_id res chain seq x y z
N MET A 1 36.78 -59.17 10.93
CA MET A 1 35.89 -58.08 10.51
C MET A 1 36.53 -57.46 9.27
N LEU A 2 36.23 -57.94 8.06
CA LEU A 2 35.07 -57.55 7.22
C LEU A 2 34.88 -56.01 7.16
N PHE A 3 34.83 -55.31 6.02
CA PHE A 3 35.02 -55.64 4.61
C PHE A 3 34.98 -54.31 3.81
N ILE A 4 35.79 -54.23 2.74
CA ILE A 4 35.42 -53.82 1.36
C ILE A 4 35.28 -52.32 0.97
N LEU A 5 36.15 -51.97 0.01
CA LEU A 5 36.00 -50.96 -1.05
C LEU A 5 34.70 -51.08 -1.86
N PHE A 6 34.01 -49.98 -2.14
CA PHE A 6 33.26 -49.89 -3.41
C PHE A 6 33.49 -48.55 -4.11
N SER A 7 34.16 -48.69 -5.26
CA SER A 7 34.16 -47.77 -6.40
C SER A 7 32.72 -47.48 -6.84
N LEU A 8 32.37 -46.21 -7.01
CA LEU A 8 31.18 -45.79 -7.73
C LEU A 8 31.61 -45.26 -9.10
N THR A 9 31.67 -46.17 -10.06
CA THR A 9 31.59 -45.85 -11.49
C THR A 9 30.12 -45.59 -11.82
N TYR A 10 29.77 -44.34 -12.13
CA TYR A 10 28.45 -44.00 -12.66
C TYR A 10 28.37 -44.45 -14.13
N LYS A 11 27.66 -45.56 -14.37
CA LYS A 11 27.18 -45.95 -15.70
C LYS A 11 26.03 -45.04 -16.10
N TRP A 12 26.19 -44.38 -17.24
CA TRP A 12 25.11 -43.75 -17.98
C TRP A 12 24.33 -44.84 -18.70
N SER A 13 23.02 -44.93 -18.43
CA SER A 13 22.10 -45.76 -19.19
C SER A 13 20.92 -44.89 -19.65
N ASP A 14 20.77 -44.83 -20.97
CA ASP A 14 19.53 -44.76 -21.74
C ASP A 14 18.53 -43.63 -21.44
N VAL A 15 18.78 -42.45 -22.03
CA VAL A 15 17.70 -41.53 -22.41
C VAL A 15 17.60 -41.52 -23.93
N VAL A 16 16.48 -42.06 -24.42
CA VAL A 16 16.11 -42.13 -25.83
C VAL A 16 15.87 -40.71 -26.36
N LEU A 17 16.70 -40.31 -27.32
CA LEU A 17 16.53 -39.11 -28.14
C LEU A 17 15.40 -39.34 -29.15
N VAL A 18 14.26 -38.68 -28.96
CA VAL A 18 13.22 -38.59 -29.99
C VAL A 18 13.55 -37.41 -30.91
N SER A 19 13.88 -37.73 -32.17
CA SER A 19 14.14 -36.75 -33.23
C SER A 19 12.86 -35.98 -33.63
N PRO A 20 13.00 -34.74 -34.14
CA PRO A 20 11.87 -33.92 -34.55
C PRO A 20 11.29 -34.38 -35.90
N VAL A 21 9.98 -34.65 -35.92
CA VAL A 21 9.23 -34.90 -37.16
C VAL A 21 8.91 -33.57 -37.83
N ALA A 22 9.38 -33.44 -39.07
CA ALA A 22 9.04 -32.34 -39.97
C ALA A 22 7.62 -32.51 -40.51
N ILE A 23 6.78 -31.47 -40.40
CA ILE A 23 5.49 -31.37 -41.10
C ILE A 23 5.51 -30.10 -41.95
N LYS A 24 5.27 -30.29 -43.25
CA LYS A 24 5.24 -29.28 -44.32
C LYS A 24 4.06 -28.30 -44.17
N PRO A 25 4.15 -27.07 -44.73
CA PRO A 25 3.06 -26.12 -44.69
C PRO A 25 2.01 -26.49 -45.74
N ASN A 26 0.73 -26.40 -45.38
CA ASN A 26 -0.36 -26.41 -46.35
C ASN A 26 -1.08 -25.08 -46.26
N VAL A 27 -0.99 -24.33 -47.35
CA VAL A 27 -1.73 -23.09 -47.60
C VAL A 27 -3.13 -23.49 -48.07
N SER A 28 -4.16 -23.04 -47.37
CA SER A 28 -5.50 -22.95 -47.93
C SER A 28 -6.15 -21.66 -47.46
N GLU A 29 -6.58 -20.90 -48.44
CA GLU A 29 -7.09 -19.54 -48.43
C GLU A 29 -8.52 -19.46 -47.87
N SER A 30 -8.78 -18.37 -47.15
CA SER A 30 -10.06 -17.67 -46.94
C SER A 30 -11.35 -18.45 -46.65
N GLN A 31 -11.90 -18.26 -45.45
CA GLN A 31 -13.26 -17.71 -45.30
C GLN A 31 -13.29 -16.75 -44.10
N GLU A 32 -13.49 -15.47 -44.40
CA GLU A 32 -13.80 -14.42 -43.45
C GLU A 32 -15.11 -14.73 -42.73
N THR A 33 -15.08 -14.70 -41.40
CA THR A 33 -16.26 -14.36 -40.60
C THR A 33 -15.92 -13.13 -39.78
N GLU A 34 -16.25 -11.98 -40.34
CA GLU A 34 -16.41 -10.72 -39.61
C GLU A 34 -17.43 -10.92 -38.49
N GLY A 35 -17.06 -10.61 -37.25
CA GLY A 35 -18.01 -10.68 -36.14
C GLY A 35 -17.48 -10.73 -34.72
N ALA A 36 -16.18 -10.57 -34.47
CA ALA A 36 -15.69 -10.38 -33.10
C ALA A 36 -15.58 -8.88 -32.78
N LYS A 37 -16.72 -8.26 -32.48
CA LYS A 37 -16.73 -6.93 -31.82
C LYS A 37 -15.85 -7.02 -30.57
N ASN A 38 -14.82 -6.18 -30.52
CA ASN A 38 -13.97 -5.92 -29.36
C ASN A 38 -14.80 -5.85 -28.07
N LYS A 39 -14.84 -6.93 -27.31
CA LYS A 39 -15.28 -6.90 -25.92
C LYS A 39 -14.11 -6.35 -25.13
N ILE A 40 -14.01 -5.01 -25.05
CA ILE A 40 -13.14 -4.36 -24.08
C ILE A 40 -13.59 -4.90 -22.72
N SER A 41 -12.82 -5.82 -22.14
CA SER A 41 -13.13 -6.30 -20.79
C SER A 41 -12.89 -5.13 -19.86
N SER A 42 -13.96 -4.51 -19.38
CA SER A 42 -13.89 -3.46 -18.36
C SER A 42 -13.17 -4.01 -17.13
N LEU A 43 -12.28 -3.22 -16.53
CA LEU A 43 -11.59 -3.59 -15.30
C LEU A 43 -12.61 -3.92 -14.19
N PRO A 44 -12.29 -4.87 -13.27
CA PRO A 44 -13.15 -5.15 -12.13
C PRO A 44 -13.38 -3.89 -11.28
N ARG A 45 -14.64 -3.64 -10.89
CA ARG A 45 -15.02 -2.49 -10.07
C ARG A 45 -14.92 -2.82 -8.58
N LEU A 46 -14.21 -2.00 -7.82
CA LEU A 46 -14.04 -2.08 -6.37
C LEU A 46 -14.56 -0.81 -5.70
N LYS A 47 -14.88 -0.89 -4.41
CA LYS A 47 -15.10 0.28 -3.55
C LYS A 47 -13.80 0.81 -2.98
N LEU A 48 -12.90 -0.10 -2.60
CA LEU A 48 -11.67 0.25 -1.93
C LEU A 48 -10.51 -0.63 -2.39
N VAL A 49 -9.41 0.01 -2.78
CA VAL A 49 -8.09 -0.63 -2.85
C VAL A 49 -7.32 -0.24 -1.60
N VAL A 50 -6.88 -1.22 -0.81
CA VAL A 50 -6.01 -1.05 0.37
C VAL A 50 -4.61 -1.51 -0.01
N ALA A 51 -3.74 -0.52 -0.22
CA ALA A 51 -2.33 -0.70 -0.53
C ALA A 51 -1.50 -0.64 0.75
N ILE A 52 -1.08 -1.81 1.23
CA ILE A 52 -0.34 -1.97 2.49
C ILE A 52 1.15 -1.97 2.18
N LEU A 53 1.85 -0.90 2.54
CA LEU A 53 3.29 -0.82 2.30
C LEU A 53 4.05 -1.61 3.37
N SER A 54 4.82 -2.62 2.96
CA SER A 54 5.55 -3.48 3.90
C SER A 54 6.95 -3.82 3.38
N ALA A 55 7.94 -3.76 4.28
CA ALA A 55 9.31 -4.14 3.94
C ALA A 55 9.47 -5.66 3.84
N PRO A 56 10.35 -6.18 2.97
CA PRO A 56 10.50 -7.63 2.75
C PRO A 56 10.69 -8.45 4.04
N LYS A 57 11.47 -7.92 5.00
CA LYS A 57 11.82 -8.58 6.27
C LYS A 57 10.64 -8.66 7.28
N ARG A 58 9.57 -7.90 7.11
CA ARG A 58 8.46 -7.73 8.09
C ARG A 58 7.34 -8.76 7.95
N MET A 59 7.70 -10.05 7.85
CA MET A 59 6.72 -11.14 7.72
C MET A 59 5.79 -11.22 8.94
N ASP A 60 6.31 -10.91 10.13
CA ASP A 60 5.56 -10.84 11.38
C ASP A 60 4.40 -9.84 11.31
N ARG A 61 4.66 -8.64 10.80
CA ARG A 61 3.64 -7.59 10.65
C ARG A 61 2.57 -7.97 9.64
N ARG A 62 2.98 -8.49 8.47
CA ARG A 62 2.05 -9.01 7.46
C ARG A 62 1.20 -10.14 8.02
N THR A 63 1.80 -11.03 8.81
CA THR A 63 1.08 -12.12 9.49
C THR A 63 0.05 -11.56 10.47
N GLY A 64 0.40 -10.57 11.28
CA GLY A 64 -0.55 -9.91 12.20
C GLY A 64 -1.75 -9.31 11.48
N ILE A 65 -1.50 -8.61 10.37
CA ILE A 65 -2.54 -8.03 9.52
C ILE A 65 -3.44 -9.13 8.93
N ARG A 66 -2.86 -10.18 8.34
CA ARG A 66 -3.61 -11.32 7.76
C ARG A 66 -4.49 -12.03 8.78
N LEU A 67 -4.00 -12.24 9.99
CA LEU A 67 -4.74 -12.91 11.06
C LEU A 67 -5.87 -12.06 11.65
N THR A 68 -5.93 -10.77 11.31
CA THR A 68 -6.83 -9.80 11.98
C THR A 68 -7.68 -9.04 10.98
N TRP A 69 -7.50 -7.73 10.84
CA TRP A 69 -8.41 -6.86 10.10
C TRP A 69 -8.44 -7.13 8.59
N MET A 70 -7.40 -7.76 8.03
CA MET A 70 -7.41 -8.16 6.62
C MET A 70 -8.44 -9.26 6.32
N ASN A 71 -8.96 -9.97 7.33
CA ASN A 71 -10.08 -10.90 7.16
C ASN A 71 -11.33 -10.22 6.58
N ASP A 72 -11.50 -8.92 6.82
CA ASP A 72 -12.62 -8.15 6.29
C ASP A 72 -12.44 -7.79 4.80
N CYS A 73 -11.26 -8.06 4.22
CA CYS A 73 -10.98 -7.93 2.78
C CYS A 73 -11.50 -9.12 1.95
N SER A 74 -12.13 -10.12 2.59
CA SER A 74 -12.78 -11.26 1.90
C SER A 74 -13.96 -10.85 1.01
N ARG A 75 -14.42 -9.60 1.11
CA ARG A 75 -15.48 -9.04 0.27
C ARG A 75 -14.98 -8.80 -1.16
N LYS A 76 -15.82 -9.14 -2.15
CA LYS A 76 -15.49 -8.98 -3.58
C LYS A 76 -15.31 -7.52 -4.03
N ASP A 77 -15.82 -6.56 -3.27
CA ASP A 77 -15.74 -5.12 -3.57
C ASP A 77 -14.55 -4.42 -2.90
N VAL A 78 -13.62 -5.19 -2.30
CA VAL A 78 -12.43 -4.67 -1.60
C VAL A 78 -11.21 -5.47 -2.03
N LEU A 79 -10.10 -4.78 -2.25
CA LEU A 79 -8.80 -5.42 -2.46
C LEU A 79 -7.85 -5.01 -1.36
N CYS A 80 -7.16 -5.96 -0.74
CA CYS A 80 -6.05 -5.69 0.17
C CYS A 80 -4.82 -6.44 -0.33
N ARG A 81 -3.71 -5.72 -0.54
CA ARG A 81 -2.43 -6.30 -0.95
C ARG A 81 -1.27 -5.65 -0.23
N PHE A 82 -0.25 -6.45 0.03
CA PHE A 82 1.05 -5.98 0.50
C PHE A 82 1.90 -5.59 -0.70
N PHE A 83 2.59 -4.47 -0.58
CA PHE A 83 3.50 -3.96 -1.59
C PHE A 83 4.89 -3.83 -0.99
N THR A 84 5.89 -4.40 -1.66
CA THR A 84 7.26 -4.50 -1.17
C THR A 84 8.27 -4.11 -2.23
N ASP A 85 9.52 -3.95 -1.81
CA ASP A 85 10.65 -3.48 -2.62
C ASP A 85 10.98 -4.37 -3.82
N GLN A 86 11.80 -3.83 -4.73
CA GLN A 86 12.31 -4.53 -5.90
C GLN A 86 13.14 -5.76 -5.52
N LEU A 87 12.82 -6.90 -6.13
CA LEU A 87 13.46 -8.20 -5.86
C LEU A 87 14.99 -8.21 -5.96
N THR A 88 15.58 -7.40 -6.83
CA THR A 88 17.04 -7.30 -7.00
C THR A 88 17.73 -6.55 -5.87
N SER A 89 16.99 -5.74 -5.12
CA SER A 89 17.52 -4.98 -3.97
C SER A 89 17.44 -5.75 -2.64
N ILE A 90 16.90 -6.98 -2.66
CA ILE A 90 16.64 -7.79 -1.48
C ILE A 90 17.73 -8.84 -1.28
N GLU A 91 18.22 -8.95 -0.06
CA GLU A 91 19.17 -9.97 0.38
C GLU A 91 18.69 -11.41 0.05
N PRO A 92 19.55 -12.34 -0.42
CA PRO A 92 19.12 -13.64 -0.95
C PRO A 92 18.22 -14.48 -0.03
N GLN A 93 18.52 -14.51 1.28
CA GLN A 93 17.73 -15.25 2.25
C GLN A 93 16.32 -14.66 2.40
N VAL A 94 16.24 -13.33 2.51
CA VAL A 94 14.99 -12.58 2.60
C VAL A 94 14.18 -12.70 1.32
N LYS A 95 14.84 -12.66 0.16
CA LYS A 95 14.24 -12.85 -1.15
C LYS A 95 13.57 -14.21 -1.26
N THR A 96 14.25 -15.26 -0.80
CA THR A 96 13.69 -16.62 -0.79
C THR A 96 12.45 -16.70 0.09
N ALA A 97 12.49 -16.10 1.28
CA ALA A 97 11.36 -16.07 2.21
C ALA A 97 10.15 -15.31 1.65
N ILE A 98 10.33 -14.09 1.13
CA ILE A 98 9.22 -13.26 0.60
C ILE A 98 8.62 -13.85 -0.68
N VAL A 99 9.42 -14.51 -1.53
CA VAL A 99 8.90 -15.20 -2.73
C VAL A 99 8.06 -16.41 -2.30
N LYS A 100 8.53 -17.20 -1.33
CA LYS A 100 7.74 -18.30 -0.76
C LYS A 100 6.43 -17.77 -0.14
N GLU A 101 6.50 -16.68 0.60
CA GLU A 101 5.32 -16.05 1.20
C GLU A 101 4.32 -15.58 0.14
N LYS A 102 4.77 -14.93 -0.95
CA LYS A 102 3.90 -14.55 -2.08
C LYS A 102 3.23 -15.77 -2.71
N LEU A 103 3.96 -16.87 -2.91
CA LEU A 103 3.39 -18.11 -3.47
C LEU A 103 2.34 -18.73 -2.53
N THR A 104 2.55 -18.66 -1.22
CA THR A 104 1.61 -19.19 -0.23
C THR A 104 0.33 -18.36 -0.12
N HIS A 105 0.44 -17.03 -0.12
CA HIS A 105 -0.68 -16.15 0.22
C HIS A 105 -1.29 -15.41 -0.98
N GLY A 106 -0.56 -15.24 -2.09
CA GLY A 106 -1.05 -14.60 -3.31
C GLY A 106 -1.34 -13.09 -3.20
N ASP A 107 -0.97 -12.46 -2.08
CA ASP A 107 -1.38 -11.09 -1.70
C ASP A 107 -0.22 -10.08 -1.68
N ILE A 108 0.97 -10.46 -2.14
CA ILE A 108 2.17 -9.61 -2.16
C ILE A 108 2.48 -9.18 -3.59
N GLU A 109 2.75 -7.90 -3.82
CA GLU A 109 3.29 -7.36 -5.09
C GLU A 109 4.68 -6.75 -4.91
N PHE A 110 5.55 -6.99 -5.89
CA PHE A 110 6.90 -6.44 -5.93
C PHE A 110 6.93 -5.18 -6.79
N MET A 111 7.29 -4.06 -6.19
CA MET A 111 7.49 -2.81 -6.92
C MET A 111 8.84 -2.82 -7.63
N PRO A 112 8.98 -2.19 -8.81
CA PRO A 112 10.27 -1.97 -9.46
C PRO A 112 11.04 -0.80 -8.83
N ILE A 113 10.92 -0.62 -7.51
CA ILE A 113 11.51 0.49 -6.76
C ILE A 113 12.46 -0.09 -5.72
N ALA A 114 13.70 0.40 -5.70
CA ALA A 114 14.69 -0.03 -4.74
C ALA A 114 14.25 0.22 -3.29
N GLY A 115 14.82 -0.57 -2.38
CA GLY A 115 14.77 -0.31 -0.94
C GLY A 115 15.19 1.10 -0.55
N GLY A 116 14.86 1.51 0.68
CA GLY A 116 15.18 2.84 1.21
C GLY A 116 14.01 3.82 1.18
N MET A 117 14.31 5.10 1.41
CA MET A 117 13.29 6.15 1.56
C MET A 117 12.92 6.74 0.20
N ASN A 118 12.26 5.90 -0.63
CA ASN A 118 11.75 6.29 -1.94
C ASN A 118 10.21 6.39 -1.92
N PHE A 119 9.63 6.91 -0.83
CA PHE A 119 8.19 6.80 -0.58
C PHE A 119 7.32 7.58 -1.57
N GLY A 120 7.78 8.71 -2.13
CA GLY A 120 7.07 9.40 -3.20
C GLY A 120 6.93 8.56 -4.47
N LEU A 121 8.00 7.86 -4.88
CA LEU A 121 7.96 6.92 -6.02
C LEU A 121 7.06 5.72 -5.71
N ARG A 122 7.15 5.17 -4.49
CA ARG A 122 6.31 4.05 -4.06
C ARG A 122 4.84 4.45 -4.12
N MET A 123 4.50 5.60 -3.54
CA MET A 123 3.15 6.16 -3.55
C MET A 123 2.58 6.26 -4.98
N LEU A 124 3.34 6.85 -5.90
CA LEU A 124 2.93 6.98 -7.31
C LEU A 124 2.76 5.61 -7.99
N TRP A 125 3.67 4.66 -7.74
CA TRP A 125 3.59 3.33 -8.31
C TRP A 125 2.39 2.52 -7.77
N LEU A 126 2.09 2.63 -6.47
CA LEU A 126 0.90 1.99 -5.87
C LEU A 126 -0.38 2.47 -6.54
N MET A 127 -0.48 3.78 -6.80
CA MET A 127 -1.59 4.38 -7.53
C MET A 127 -1.67 3.88 -8.97
N GLU A 128 -0.53 3.89 -9.68
CA GLU A 128 -0.45 3.42 -11.07
C GLU A 128 -0.87 1.95 -11.19
N TRP A 129 -0.31 1.08 -10.34
CA TRP A 129 -0.69 -0.33 -10.29
C TRP A 129 -2.19 -0.50 -10.02
N SER A 130 -2.75 0.29 -9.10
CA SER A 130 -4.18 0.21 -8.77
C SER A 130 -5.05 0.60 -9.95
N VAL A 131 -4.74 1.71 -10.63
CA VAL A 131 -5.48 2.22 -11.81
C VAL A 131 -5.39 1.28 -13.01
N GLN A 132 -4.24 0.61 -13.19
CA GLN A 132 -4.06 -0.34 -14.29
C GLN A 132 -4.83 -1.65 -14.09
N ASN A 133 -5.08 -2.06 -12.85
CA ASN A 133 -5.67 -3.36 -12.54
C ASN A 133 -7.16 -3.29 -12.18
N TYR A 134 -7.65 -2.14 -11.67
CA TYR A 134 -9.00 -2.01 -11.14
C TYR A 134 -9.60 -0.64 -11.45
N ASP A 135 -10.92 -0.61 -11.52
CA ASP A 135 -11.67 0.62 -11.39
C ASP A 135 -12.21 0.69 -9.96
N PHE A 136 -12.04 1.80 -9.24
CA PHE A 136 -12.35 1.86 -7.81
C PHE A 136 -12.97 3.20 -7.38
N ASP A 137 -13.63 3.25 -6.22
CA ASP A 137 -14.11 4.51 -5.63
C ASP A 137 -12.99 5.22 -4.85
N PHE A 138 -12.28 4.47 -3.98
CA PHE A 138 -11.23 4.98 -3.11
C PHE A 138 -9.98 4.11 -3.12
N PHE A 139 -8.84 4.77 -2.89
CA PHE A 139 -7.54 4.17 -2.66
C PHE A 139 -7.07 4.53 -1.25
N LEU A 140 -6.74 3.53 -0.44
CA LEU A 140 -6.13 3.69 0.87
C LEU A 140 -4.67 3.21 0.79
N ARG A 141 -3.72 4.10 1.01
CA ARG A 141 -2.35 3.72 1.37
C ARG A 141 -2.24 3.62 2.88
N ILE A 142 -1.69 2.52 3.38
CA ILE A 142 -1.51 2.29 4.82
C ILE A 142 -0.17 1.61 5.11
N ASP A 143 0.48 1.96 6.22
CA ASP A 143 1.69 1.25 6.69
C ASP A 143 1.35 -0.11 7.34
N ASP A 144 2.33 -1.00 7.38
CA ASP A 144 2.19 -2.35 7.95
C ASP A 144 2.20 -2.40 9.49
N ASP A 145 2.25 -1.26 10.18
CA ASP A 145 2.10 -1.13 11.63
C ASP A 145 0.84 -0.33 12.01
N TYR A 146 -0.22 -0.41 11.21
CA TYR A 146 -1.55 0.07 11.59
C TYR A 146 -2.53 -1.08 11.81
N PHE A 147 -3.40 -0.91 12.80
CA PHE A 147 -4.64 -1.67 12.93
C PHE A 147 -5.77 -0.87 12.28
N LEU A 148 -6.51 -1.47 11.35
CA LEU A 148 -7.58 -0.80 10.61
C LEU A 148 -8.96 -1.34 10.99
N CYS A 149 -9.87 -0.46 11.39
CA CYS A 149 -11.28 -0.79 11.56
C CYS A 149 -11.99 -0.90 10.21
N LEU A 150 -11.63 -1.89 9.40
CA LEU A 150 -12.03 -1.97 7.99
C LEU A 150 -13.56 -2.09 7.83
N ARG A 151 -14.26 -2.86 8.67
CA ARG A 151 -15.74 -2.90 8.66
C ARG A 151 -16.36 -1.52 8.81
N LYS A 152 -15.82 -0.68 9.72
CA LYS A 152 -16.28 0.69 9.93
C LYS A 152 -16.08 1.52 8.67
N LEU A 153 -14.86 1.50 8.12
CA LEU A 153 -14.49 2.22 6.91
C LEU A 153 -15.41 1.84 5.72
N LEU A 154 -15.66 0.55 5.52
CA LEU A 154 -16.51 0.05 4.44
C LEU A 154 -17.99 0.43 4.61
N GLY A 155 -18.44 0.66 5.84
CA GLY A 155 -19.76 1.24 6.11
C GLY A 155 -19.86 2.73 5.76
N GLU A 156 -18.74 3.46 5.77
CA GLU A 156 -18.67 4.89 5.47
C GLU A 156 -18.45 5.19 3.98
N ILE A 157 -17.64 4.38 3.29
CA ILE A 157 -17.27 4.60 1.88
C ILE A 157 -18.46 4.88 0.96
N PRO A 158 -19.55 4.09 0.98
CA PRO A 158 -20.71 4.34 0.11
C PRO A 158 -21.35 5.72 0.32
N ARG A 159 -21.17 6.32 1.50
CA ARG A 159 -21.71 7.65 1.84
C ARG A 159 -20.77 8.79 1.44
N ARG A 160 -19.56 8.48 0.96
CA ARG A 160 -18.55 9.46 0.56
C ARG A 160 -18.27 9.47 -0.94
N VAL A 161 -18.80 8.53 -1.73
CA VAL A 161 -18.53 8.42 -3.18
C VAL A 161 -18.85 9.68 -3.99
N HIS A 162 -19.73 10.54 -3.49
CA HIS A 162 -20.12 11.79 -4.14
C HIS A 162 -19.22 12.97 -3.77
N VAL A 163 -18.26 12.79 -2.85
CA VAL A 163 -17.31 13.81 -2.44
C VAL A 163 -16.13 13.79 -3.41
N PRO A 164 -16.02 14.76 -4.32
CA PRO A 164 -14.95 14.77 -5.31
C PRO A 164 -13.61 15.14 -4.65
N ARG A 165 -12.52 14.67 -5.25
CA ARG A 165 -11.14 15.05 -4.90
C ARG A 165 -10.86 15.01 -3.39
N LEU A 166 -11.29 13.93 -2.75
CA LEU A 166 -11.14 13.70 -1.33
C LEU A 166 -9.69 13.34 -0.98
N TYR A 167 -9.12 14.10 -0.04
CA TYR A 167 -7.80 13.87 0.57
C TYR A 167 -8.01 13.68 2.08
N TRP A 168 -8.01 12.42 2.53
CA TRP A 168 -8.55 12.03 3.84
C TRP A 168 -7.52 11.25 4.67
N GLY A 169 -7.30 11.70 5.91
CA GLY A 169 -6.52 10.99 6.92
C GLY A 169 -6.23 11.86 8.14
N TYR A 170 -5.16 11.56 8.87
CA TYR A 170 -4.67 12.45 9.91
C TYR A 170 -3.92 13.64 9.27
N VAL A 171 -4.24 14.88 9.66
CA VAL A 171 -3.65 16.09 9.07
C VAL A 171 -2.61 16.62 10.04
N HIS A 172 -1.37 16.69 9.58
CA HIS A 172 -0.32 17.44 10.25
C HIS A 172 -0.58 18.93 10.10
N CYS A 173 -0.92 19.61 11.20
CA CYS A 173 -1.15 21.06 11.25
C CYS A 173 -0.17 21.73 12.22
N VAL A 174 1.13 21.60 11.95
CA VAL A 174 2.18 22.01 12.89
C VAL A 174 2.65 23.45 12.64
N ALA A 175 2.94 23.79 11.38
CA ALA A 175 3.42 25.11 10.98
C ALA A 175 3.03 25.44 9.53
N GLU A 176 3.07 26.73 9.20
CA GLU A 176 2.85 27.23 7.85
C GLU A 176 3.83 26.58 6.87
N GLY A 177 3.33 25.99 5.79
CA GLY A 177 4.14 25.23 4.82
C GLY A 177 4.42 23.77 5.18
N GLN A 178 3.96 23.26 6.33
CA GLN A 178 4.13 21.86 6.71
C GLN A 178 2.83 21.05 6.66
N VAL A 179 1.72 21.68 6.23
CA VAL A 179 0.38 21.09 6.26
C VAL A 179 0.25 19.97 5.23
N ARG A 180 -0.05 18.75 5.70
CA ARG A 180 -0.19 17.54 4.86
C ARG A 180 -0.96 16.43 5.59
N VAL A 181 -1.48 15.45 4.85
CA VAL A 181 -2.04 14.23 5.44
C VAL A 181 -0.91 13.22 5.63
N ASP A 182 -0.88 12.55 6.78
CA ASP A 182 0.10 11.51 7.10
C ASP A 182 0.01 10.35 6.11
N GLU A 183 1.15 9.89 5.57
CA GLU A 183 1.12 8.77 4.61
C GLU A 183 0.81 7.44 5.29
N GLY A 184 1.10 7.29 6.59
CA GLY A 184 0.82 6.09 7.39
C GLY A 184 -0.62 5.61 7.27
N PHE A 185 -1.55 6.56 7.08
CA PHE A 185 -2.93 6.30 6.71
C PHE A 185 -3.44 7.44 5.81
N LEU A 186 -3.57 7.14 4.51
CA LEU A 186 -3.99 8.12 3.51
C LEU A 186 -5.04 7.54 2.56
N ILE A 187 -6.24 8.11 2.57
CA ILE A 187 -7.32 7.83 1.62
C ILE A 187 -7.40 8.93 0.57
N LEU A 188 -7.49 8.51 -0.70
CA LEU A 188 -7.69 9.37 -1.86
C LEU A 188 -8.90 8.87 -2.66
N SER A 189 -9.72 9.80 -3.15
CA SER A 189 -10.76 9.46 -4.13
C SER A 189 -10.16 9.10 -5.48
N SER A 190 -10.84 8.24 -6.23
CA SER A 190 -10.34 7.69 -7.49
C SER A 190 -10.08 8.72 -8.58
N ASP A 191 -10.84 9.81 -8.63
CA ASP A 191 -10.63 10.93 -9.54
C ASP A 191 -9.27 11.60 -9.31
N LEU A 192 -8.89 11.82 -8.05
CA LEU A 192 -7.60 12.39 -7.68
C LEU A 192 -6.44 11.43 -7.98
N VAL A 193 -6.63 10.13 -7.68
CA VAL A 193 -5.63 9.10 -8.00
C VAL A 193 -5.39 9.00 -9.51
N LYS A 194 -6.47 8.93 -10.31
CA LYS A 194 -6.38 8.88 -11.78
C LYS A 194 -5.73 10.14 -12.34
N GLU A 195 -5.99 11.31 -11.75
CA GLU A 195 -5.34 12.56 -12.13
C GLU A 195 -3.82 12.49 -11.90
N PHE A 196 -3.37 12.08 -10.71
CA PHE A 196 -1.93 11.94 -10.42
C PHE A 196 -1.24 10.97 -11.37
N VAL A 197 -1.83 9.80 -11.60
CA VAL A 197 -1.29 8.80 -12.54
C VAL A 197 -1.21 9.37 -13.95
N SER A 198 -2.24 10.10 -14.41
CA SER A 198 -2.23 10.72 -15.75
C SER A 198 -1.16 11.79 -15.94
N LYS A 199 -0.71 12.41 -14.84
CA LYS A 199 0.29 13.49 -14.83
C LYS A 199 1.66 13.03 -14.34
N LYS A 200 1.87 11.72 -14.17
CA LYS A 200 3.04 11.13 -13.50
C LYS A 200 4.39 11.67 -13.96
N ASP A 201 4.53 11.97 -15.25
CA ASP A 201 5.79 12.45 -15.83
C ASP A 201 6.16 13.89 -15.42
N SER A 202 5.18 14.67 -14.97
CA SER A 202 5.33 16.05 -14.48
C SER A 202 5.37 16.17 -12.95
N LEU A 203 5.10 15.08 -12.23
CA LEU A 203 5.08 15.09 -10.76
C LEU A 203 6.50 15.16 -10.19
N LEU A 204 6.61 15.77 -9.00
CA LEU A 204 7.84 15.81 -8.22
C LEU A 204 7.79 14.78 -7.10
N CYS A 205 8.79 13.92 -7.02
CA CYS A 205 8.93 12.91 -6.00
C CYS A 205 9.86 13.39 -4.88
N HIS A 206 9.58 12.87 -3.68
CA HIS A 206 10.27 13.20 -2.44
C HIS A 206 10.57 11.90 -1.67
N PRO A 207 11.57 11.87 -0.75
CA PRO A 207 11.84 10.68 0.05
C PRO A 207 10.62 10.19 0.84
N TYR A 208 9.76 11.11 1.29
CA TYR A 208 8.56 10.86 2.08
C TYR A 208 7.30 11.08 1.22
N GLY A 209 6.35 10.13 1.26
CA GLY A 209 5.20 10.12 0.36
C GLY A 209 4.13 11.15 0.72
N ASP A 210 3.97 11.45 2.01
CA ASP A 210 3.06 12.51 2.50
C ASP A 210 3.45 13.88 1.95
N GLN A 211 4.74 14.20 1.96
CA GLN A 211 5.28 15.42 1.38
C GLN A 211 5.14 15.43 -0.14
N ALA A 212 5.37 14.30 -0.83
CA ALA A 212 5.19 14.21 -2.28
C ALA A 212 3.73 14.53 -2.67
N VAL A 213 2.75 13.89 -2.03
CA VAL A 213 1.33 14.15 -2.30
C VAL A 213 0.96 15.59 -1.96
N ALA A 214 1.46 16.15 -0.86
CA ALA A 214 1.22 17.55 -0.51
C ALA A 214 1.76 18.52 -1.57
N ILE A 215 2.94 18.25 -2.13
CA ILE A 215 3.51 19.03 -3.24
C ILE A 215 2.62 18.96 -4.49
N TRP A 216 2.07 17.77 -4.84
CA TRP A 216 1.20 17.61 -6.01
C TRP A 216 -0.13 18.37 -5.87
N LEU A 217 -0.53 18.67 -4.64
CA LEU A 217 -1.74 19.40 -4.31
C LEU A 217 -1.50 20.91 -4.13
N ASN A 218 -0.26 21.39 -4.28
CA ASN A 218 0.02 22.82 -4.20
C ASN A 218 -0.78 23.62 -5.23
N ASN A 219 -1.27 24.79 -4.81
CA ASN A 219 -2.07 25.71 -5.62
C ASN A 219 -3.43 25.16 -6.06
N ARG A 220 -3.92 24.10 -5.42
CA ARG A 220 -5.25 23.52 -5.67
C ARG A 220 -6.27 23.99 -4.63
N THR A 221 -7.36 24.56 -5.11
CA THR A 221 -8.50 25.07 -4.30
C THR A 221 -9.70 24.13 -4.31
N ASP A 222 -9.68 23.13 -5.19
CA ASP A 222 -10.76 22.19 -5.50
C ASP A 222 -10.65 20.86 -4.71
N ILE A 223 -9.76 20.80 -3.71
CA ILE A 223 -9.47 19.59 -2.94
C ILE A 223 -10.31 19.57 -1.67
N THR A 224 -11.09 18.51 -1.49
CA THR A 224 -11.81 18.28 -0.23
C THR A 224 -10.84 17.64 0.76
N ARG A 225 -10.36 18.41 1.73
CA ARG A 225 -9.46 17.92 2.78
C ARG A 225 -10.28 17.45 3.97
N PHE A 226 -10.10 16.19 4.36
CA PHE A 226 -10.80 15.62 5.50
C PHE A 226 -9.81 15.16 6.55
N HIS A 227 -9.69 15.95 7.62
CA HIS A 227 -9.01 15.51 8.83
C HIS A 227 -9.90 14.55 9.62
N ASP A 228 -9.39 13.37 9.89
CA ASP A 228 -10.09 12.36 10.67
C ASP A 228 -9.36 12.07 11.98
N PRO A 229 -9.81 12.65 13.12
CA PRO A 229 -9.15 12.47 14.40
C PRO A 229 -9.29 11.03 14.95
N ARG A 230 -10.07 10.18 14.29
CA ARG A 230 -10.20 8.75 14.63
C ARG A 230 -9.02 7.94 14.10
N VAL A 231 -8.19 8.52 13.22
CA VAL A 231 -6.91 7.96 12.80
C VAL A 231 -5.86 8.41 13.82
N ILE A 232 -5.50 7.50 14.72
CA ILE A 232 -4.48 7.76 15.74
C ILE A 232 -3.11 7.57 15.11
N HIS A 233 -2.48 8.68 14.73
CA HIS A 233 -1.15 8.70 14.11
C HIS A 233 -0.01 8.50 15.13
N ASP A 234 -0.26 8.72 16.41
CA ASP A 234 0.70 8.43 17.47
C ASP A 234 0.76 6.93 17.77
N VAL A 235 1.94 6.44 18.16
CA VAL A 235 2.14 5.00 18.41
C VAL A 235 1.36 4.54 19.64
N THR A 236 0.37 3.68 19.42
CA THR A 236 -0.55 3.18 20.46
C THR A 236 -0.01 1.95 21.19
N ALA A 237 0.98 1.25 20.64
CA ALA A 237 1.55 0.01 21.19
C ALA A 237 1.96 0.12 22.67
N HIS A 238 2.51 1.28 23.05
CA HIS A 238 2.99 1.57 24.40
C HIS A 238 1.91 2.11 25.33
N ASN A 239 0.70 2.38 24.82
CA ASN A 239 -0.38 2.90 25.63
C ASN A 239 -1.32 1.75 26.08
N PRO A 240 -1.32 1.39 27.37
CA PRO A 240 -2.11 0.27 27.88
C PRO A 240 -3.62 0.55 27.91
N GLN A 241 -4.08 1.77 27.61
CA GLN A 241 -5.51 2.08 27.50
C GLN A 241 -6.12 1.41 26.28
N PHE A 242 -5.45 1.42 25.12
CA PHE A 242 -5.96 0.76 23.92
C PHE A 242 -6.08 -0.76 24.07
N LYS A 243 -5.15 -1.38 24.83
CA LYS A 243 -5.15 -2.83 25.09
C LYS A 243 -6.22 -3.27 26.09
N ARG A 244 -6.80 -2.32 26.85
CA ARG A 244 -7.84 -2.56 27.87
C ARG A 244 -9.17 -1.91 27.52
N ALA A 245 -9.30 -1.38 26.30
CA ALA A 245 -10.52 -0.72 25.87
C ALA A 245 -11.64 -1.76 25.74
N ASN A 246 -12.86 -1.35 26.12
CA ASN A 246 -14.05 -2.19 25.91
C ASN A 246 -14.50 -2.18 24.44
N GLU A 247 -14.18 -1.10 23.72
CA GLU A 247 -14.41 -0.94 22.29
C GLU A 247 -13.31 -0.07 21.68
N LEU A 248 -13.02 -0.34 20.41
CA LEU A 248 -12.03 0.34 19.59
C LEU A 248 -12.68 0.86 18.31
N CYS A 249 -13.35 0.02 17.52
CA CYS A 249 -13.84 0.41 16.20
C CYS A 249 -15.11 1.26 16.22
N ASN A 250 -15.80 1.37 17.36
CA ASN A 250 -16.83 2.39 17.52
C ASN A 250 -16.23 3.80 17.65
N THR A 251 -15.04 3.91 18.24
CA THR A 251 -14.36 5.20 18.52
C THR A 251 -13.34 5.57 17.44
N TYR A 252 -12.50 4.63 17.06
CA TYR A 252 -11.34 4.83 16.19
C TYR A 252 -11.57 4.25 14.79
N LEU A 253 -10.82 4.77 13.82
CA LEU A 253 -10.76 4.26 12.46
C LEU A 253 -9.47 3.47 12.23
N SER A 254 -8.36 3.94 12.80
CA SER A 254 -7.08 3.24 12.70
C SER A 254 -6.14 3.61 13.84
N LEU A 255 -5.27 2.66 14.24
CA LEU A 255 -4.33 2.80 15.36
C LEU A 255 -2.90 2.50 14.88
N HIS A 256 -2.02 3.51 14.90
CA HIS A 256 -0.61 3.36 14.54
C HIS A 256 0.20 2.62 15.62
N GLY A 257 1.27 1.93 15.21
CA GLY A 257 2.13 1.15 16.10
C GLY A 257 1.53 -0.20 16.46
N SER A 258 0.62 -0.72 15.65
CA SER A 258 0.00 -2.03 15.84
C SER A 258 0.82 -3.09 15.13
N TYR A 259 1.65 -3.83 15.86
CA TYR A 259 2.40 -4.98 15.34
C TYR A 259 1.61 -6.28 15.54
N LEU A 260 2.22 -7.46 15.35
CA LEU A 260 1.53 -8.75 15.51
C LEU A 260 0.76 -8.85 16.84
N HIS A 261 1.42 -8.54 17.97
CA HIS A 261 0.82 -8.66 19.30
C HIS A 261 -0.37 -7.69 19.48
N GLU A 262 -0.18 -6.42 19.16
CA GLU A 262 -1.23 -5.40 19.25
C GLU A 262 -2.41 -5.71 18.32
N ASN A 263 -2.16 -6.12 17.07
CA ASN A 263 -3.22 -6.49 16.13
C ASN A 263 -4.09 -7.60 16.73
N LEU A 264 -3.50 -8.65 17.30
CA LEU A 264 -4.25 -9.76 17.88
C LEU A 264 -5.11 -9.32 19.07
N ILE A 265 -4.58 -8.47 19.96
CA ILE A 265 -5.35 -7.92 21.09
C ILE A 265 -6.51 -7.04 20.59
N TYR A 266 -6.22 -6.09 19.70
CA TYR A 266 -7.24 -5.19 19.17
C TYR A 266 -8.32 -5.94 18.41
N TRP A 267 -7.93 -6.98 17.66
CA TRP A 267 -8.88 -7.82 16.96
C TRP A 267 -9.82 -8.59 17.88
N ASP A 268 -9.31 -9.14 19.00
CA ASP A 268 -10.13 -9.82 20.00
C ASP A 268 -11.19 -8.90 20.61
N ILE A 269 -10.84 -7.64 20.87
CA ILE A 269 -11.78 -6.61 21.33
C ILE A 269 -12.84 -6.37 20.23
N VAL A 270 -12.41 -6.10 19.01
CA VAL A 270 -13.29 -5.75 17.88
C VAL A 270 -14.24 -6.88 17.48
N GLN A 271 -13.83 -8.15 17.62
CA GLN A 271 -14.74 -9.27 17.36
C GLN A 271 -15.91 -9.35 18.35
N LYS A 272 -15.77 -8.77 19.54
CA LYS A 272 -16.81 -8.73 20.58
C LYS A 272 -17.66 -7.46 20.50
N GLU A 273 -17.20 -6.46 19.74
CA GLU A 273 -17.91 -5.20 19.57
C GLU A 273 -19.17 -5.35 18.73
N ARG A 274 -20.22 -4.61 19.12
CA ARG A 274 -21.37 -4.37 18.25
C ARG A 274 -21.08 -3.15 17.39
N PRO A 275 -21.02 -3.29 16.05
CA PRO A 275 -20.69 -2.17 15.18
C PRO A 275 -21.72 -1.05 15.27
N GLN A 276 -21.25 0.17 15.53
CA GLN A 276 -22.07 1.37 15.44
C GLN A 276 -21.75 2.14 14.16
N VAL A 277 -22.82 2.57 13.48
CA VAL A 277 -22.71 3.35 12.26
C VAL A 277 -22.86 4.82 12.59
N TRP A 278 -21.73 5.50 12.73
CA TRP A 278 -21.65 6.94 12.83
C TRP A 278 -20.77 7.48 11.70
N LEU A 279 -21.27 8.46 10.97
CA LEU A 279 -20.57 9.11 9.85
C LEU A 279 -20.16 10.51 10.29
N PRO A 280 -18.86 10.79 10.53
CA PRO A 280 -18.43 12.15 10.81
C PRO A 280 -18.55 13.03 9.57
N SER A 281 -19.03 14.26 9.78
CA SER A 281 -19.05 15.30 8.76
C SER A 281 -17.63 15.76 8.42
N ILE A 282 -17.41 16.11 7.14
CA ILE A 282 -16.18 16.75 6.69
C ILE A 282 -16.26 18.21 7.13
N GLN A 283 -15.41 18.60 8.07
CA GLN A 283 -15.36 19.98 8.55
C GLN A 283 -14.70 20.88 7.49
N PRO A 284 -15.07 22.18 7.42
CA PRO A 284 -14.27 23.17 6.71
C PRO A 284 -12.81 23.11 7.15
N PHE A 285 -11.88 23.21 6.21
CA PHE A 285 -10.47 22.95 6.51
C PHE A 285 -9.88 23.98 7.49
N GLU A 286 -10.39 25.21 7.44
CA GLU A 286 -9.99 26.36 8.25
C GLU A 286 -10.34 26.16 9.74
N GLU A 287 -11.37 25.36 10.04
CA GLU A 287 -11.74 24.97 11.41
C GLU A 287 -10.83 23.88 11.97
N VAL A 288 -10.21 23.09 11.09
CA VAL A 288 -9.28 22.01 11.43
C VAL A 288 -7.85 22.53 11.59
N CYS A 289 -7.42 23.39 10.66
CA CYS A 289 -6.05 23.86 10.59
C CYS A 289 -5.99 25.36 10.31
N LYS A 290 -5.30 26.09 11.19
CA LYS A 290 -5.12 27.55 11.08
C LYS A 290 -4.11 27.99 10.02
N PHE A 291 -3.37 27.05 9.43
CA PHE A 291 -2.29 27.33 8.47
C PHE A 291 -2.76 27.09 7.03
N GLY A 292 -2.08 27.72 6.08
CA GLY A 292 -2.33 27.53 4.66
C GLY A 292 -2.08 26.09 4.19
N THR A 293 -2.74 25.69 3.11
CA THR A 293 -2.61 24.36 2.51
C THR A 293 -1.42 24.22 1.55
N HIS A 294 -0.66 25.29 1.33
CA HIS A 294 0.55 25.24 0.52
C HIS A 294 1.64 24.52 1.33
N PHE A 295 2.23 23.49 0.74
CA PHE A 295 3.34 22.74 1.33
C PHE A 295 4.67 23.22 0.76
N ASP A 296 5.62 23.51 1.65
CA ASP A 296 6.96 23.97 1.33
C ASP A 296 8.00 23.08 2.02
N TRP A 297 8.63 22.20 1.24
CA TRP A 297 9.61 21.23 1.74
C TRP A 297 10.79 21.88 2.48
N ARG A 298 11.14 23.13 2.14
CA ARG A 298 12.20 23.94 2.79
C ARG A 298 11.84 24.32 4.23
N LYS A 299 10.57 24.20 4.62
CA LYS A 299 10.11 24.50 5.97
C LYS A 299 10.08 23.28 6.88
N MET A 300 10.51 22.11 6.41
CA MET A 300 10.54 20.88 7.21
C MET A 300 11.64 20.86 8.30
N GLY A 301 12.44 21.92 8.42
CA GLY A 301 13.35 22.13 9.54
C GLY A 301 14.67 21.35 9.42
N GLY A 302 15.15 21.12 8.20
CA GLY A 302 16.42 20.47 7.94
C GLY A 302 16.37 18.94 7.93
N TYR A 303 17.56 18.34 8.01
CA TYR A 303 17.74 16.90 8.05
C TYR A 303 16.99 16.28 9.25
N PRO A 304 16.25 15.18 9.08
CA PRO A 304 16.21 14.32 7.88
C PRO A 304 15.05 14.59 6.91
N TYR A 305 14.26 15.65 7.10
CA TYR A 305 12.97 15.82 6.42
C TYR A 305 12.99 16.82 5.27
N GLU A 306 13.98 17.71 5.22
CA GLU A 306 14.15 18.72 4.17
C GLU A 306 14.99 18.17 3.00
N TRP A 307 14.32 17.79 1.91
CA TRP A 307 14.98 17.37 0.67
C TRP A 307 14.38 18.07 -0.53
N GLU A 308 15.24 18.46 -1.48
CA GLU A 308 14.76 19.03 -2.74
C GLU A 308 13.98 17.97 -3.54
N PRO A 309 12.71 18.22 -3.89
CA PRO A 309 11.91 17.33 -4.73
C PRO A 309 12.50 17.22 -6.13
N LYS A 310 12.47 16.03 -6.70
CA LYS A 310 13.01 15.73 -8.04
C LYS A 310 11.93 15.17 -8.95
N PRO A 311 11.96 15.39 -10.27
CA PRO A 311 10.99 14.80 -11.19
C PRO A 311 10.85 13.29 -10.98
N CYS A 312 9.63 12.80 -10.77
CA CYS A 312 9.34 11.39 -10.57
C CYS A 312 9.82 10.55 -11.77
N SER A 313 9.71 11.09 -12.99
CA SER A 313 10.17 10.47 -14.23
C SER A 313 11.68 10.17 -14.28
N SER A 314 12.49 10.82 -13.43
CA SER A 314 13.91 10.54 -13.32
C SER A 314 14.25 9.35 -12.40
N ASN A 315 13.24 8.70 -11.81
CA ASN A 315 13.39 7.65 -10.79
C ASN A 315 14.40 8.02 -9.70
N PRO A 316 14.22 9.18 -9.03
CA PRO A 316 15.19 9.69 -8.07
C PRO A 316 15.40 8.72 -6.89
N THR A 317 16.64 8.64 -6.43
CA THR A 317 17.01 7.95 -5.19
C THR A 317 17.59 8.94 -4.20
N TRP A 318 17.41 8.66 -2.90
CA TRP A 318 17.93 9.50 -1.82
C TRP A 318 18.84 8.71 -0.90
N ASN A 319 20.09 9.16 -0.77
CA ASN A 319 21.01 8.62 0.22
C ASN A 319 20.89 9.43 1.51
N THR A 320 19.97 9.02 2.37
CA THR A 320 19.66 9.77 3.58
C THR A 320 20.56 9.40 4.76
N GLY A 321 21.40 8.36 4.63
CA GLY A 321 22.17 7.78 5.73
C GLY A 321 21.29 7.14 6.83
N LEU A 322 19.97 7.33 6.78
CA LEU A 322 19.03 6.73 7.70
C LEU A 322 18.76 5.28 7.28
N LYS A 323 18.91 4.37 8.24
CA LYS A 323 18.40 3.01 8.07
C LYS A 323 16.87 3.06 8.07
N MET A 324 16.26 2.19 7.27
CA MET A 324 14.82 1.99 7.30
C MET A 324 14.37 1.75 8.74
N HIS A 325 13.42 2.57 9.22
CA HIS A 325 12.93 2.49 10.59
C HIS A 325 12.44 1.06 10.89
N LEU A 326 12.98 0.41 11.92
CA LEU A 326 12.70 -1.01 12.21
C LEU A 326 11.34 -1.21 12.93
N GLY A 327 10.70 -0.12 13.34
CA GLY A 327 9.55 -0.12 14.25
C GLY A 327 9.98 0.31 15.65
N ARG A 328 9.05 0.90 16.40
CA ARG A 328 9.30 1.39 17.77
C ARG A 328 9.22 0.29 18.85
N ASN A 329 8.95 -0.97 18.46
CA ASN A 329 8.83 -2.13 19.36
C ASN A 329 10.04 -3.08 19.36
N GLN A 330 11.15 -2.76 18.66
CA GLN A 330 12.38 -3.52 18.87
C GLN A 330 13.07 -3.02 20.14
N MET A 331 12.70 -3.63 21.27
CA MET A 331 13.64 -3.90 22.35
C MET A 331 14.39 -5.18 22.03
#